data_AF-A5FL13-F1
#
_entry.id   AF-A5FL13-F1
#
_cell.length_a   1.000
_cell.length_b   1.000
_cell.length_c   1.000
_cell.angle_alpha   90.00
_cell.angle_beta   90.00
_cell.angle_gamma   90.00
#
_symmetry.space_group_name_H-M   'P 1'
#
loop_
_entity.id
_entity.type
_entity.pdbx_description
1 polymer ?
#
loop_
_entity_poly.entity_id
_entity_poly.type
_entity_poly.pdbx_seq_one_letter_code
_entity_poly.pdbx_strand_id
1 'polypeptide(L)'
;MNLVSIRDILSYPEKNPGTWFYLPPNKEEWNLDTMGVFSLDSYDFPPDSKDYLPEEVEKYGWIEILDGVSIEDLVEYAKNQLENPSIDQLFNSFIFYYKNDAFLDF
;
A
#
# COMPACT_ATOMS: atom_id res chain seq x y z
N MET A 1 11.83 -9.48 4.11
CA MET A 1 10.99 -8.27 4.24
C MET A 1 10.11 -8.45 5.46
N ASN A 2 9.70 -7.38 6.14
CA ASN A 2 8.85 -7.48 7.34
C ASN A 2 7.41 -7.15 6.98
N LEU A 3 6.47 -7.88 7.57
CA LEU A 3 5.06 -7.58 7.45
C LEU A 3 4.74 -6.26 8.15
N VAL A 4 3.86 -5.46 7.55
CA VAL A 4 3.36 -4.18 8.06
C VAL A 4 1.87 -4.07 7.81
N SER A 5 1.12 -3.47 8.72
CA SER A 5 -0.34 -3.36 8.57
C SER A 5 -0.73 -2.18 7.67
N ILE A 6 -1.91 -2.23 7.06
CA ILE A 6 -2.47 -1.06 6.34
C ILE A 6 -2.59 0.15 7.28
N ARG A 7 -2.88 -0.06 8.57
CA ARG A 7 -2.86 1.00 9.57
C ARG A 7 -1.50 1.68 9.66
N ASP A 8 -0.42 0.93 9.71
CA ASP A 8 0.93 1.47 9.88
C ASP A 8 1.36 2.30 8.66
N ILE A 9 1.14 1.79 7.44
CA ILE A 9 1.54 2.48 6.20
C ILE A 9 0.75 3.78 5.98
N LEU A 10 -0.47 3.88 6.52
CA LEU A 10 -1.29 5.10 6.47
C LEU A 10 -1.01 6.05 7.64
N SER A 11 -0.61 5.53 8.80
CA SER A 11 -0.30 6.35 9.98
C SER A 11 1.07 7.03 9.88
N TYR A 12 2.02 6.38 9.20
CA TYR A 12 3.40 6.84 9.05
C TYR A 12 3.85 6.71 7.59
N PRO A 13 3.17 7.38 6.63
CA PRO A 13 3.44 7.21 5.21
C PRO A 13 4.90 7.52 4.85
N GLU A 14 5.53 8.47 5.54
CA GLU A 14 6.92 8.89 5.32
C GLU A 14 7.96 7.79 5.64
N LYS A 15 7.53 6.71 6.31
CA LYS A 15 8.39 5.55 6.63
C LYS A 15 8.23 4.41 5.63
N ASN A 16 7.28 4.51 4.70
CA ASN A 16 7.08 3.48 3.71
C ASN A 16 8.27 3.46 2.73
N PRO A 17 8.77 2.27 2.35
CA PRO A 17 9.65 2.16 1.20
C PRO A 17 8.94 2.70 -0.05
N GLY A 18 9.67 3.39 -0.93
CA GLY A 18 9.14 3.83 -2.24
C GLY A 18 8.91 2.70 -3.25
N THR A 19 8.80 1.45 -2.79
CA THR A 19 8.58 0.26 -3.61
C THR A 19 7.13 -0.20 -3.50
N TRP A 20 6.78 -1.24 -4.26
CA TRP A 20 5.43 -1.78 -4.31
C TRP A 20 5.02 -2.48 -3.02
N PHE A 21 3.83 -2.16 -2.53
CA PHE A 21 3.18 -2.85 -1.43
C PHE A 21 2.29 -3.98 -1.96
N TYR A 22 2.33 -5.12 -1.28
CA TYR A 22 1.60 -6.34 -1.63
C TYR A 22 0.64 -6.74 -0.50
N LEU A 23 -0.56 -7.18 -0.87
CA LEU A 23 -1.59 -7.66 0.07
C LEU A 23 -2.17 -9.01 -0.34
N PRO A 24 -2.83 -9.74 0.59
CA PRO A 24 -3.61 -10.93 0.27
C PRO A 24 -4.65 -10.68 -0.84
N PRO A 25 -4.93 -11.65 -1.72
CA PRO A 25 -5.79 -11.43 -2.89
C PRO A 25 -7.27 -11.16 -2.57
N ASN A 26 -7.72 -11.43 -1.34
CA ASN A 26 -9.11 -11.26 -0.90
C ASN A 26 -9.41 -9.80 -0.52
N LYS A 27 -9.51 -8.91 -1.51
CA LYS A 27 -9.71 -7.47 -1.31
C LYS A 27 -10.93 -7.07 -0.49
N GLU A 28 -12.01 -7.86 -0.51
CA GLU A 28 -13.23 -7.58 0.26
C GLU A 28 -13.05 -7.85 1.77
N GLU A 29 -11.98 -8.54 2.17
CA GLU A 29 -11.65 -8.84 3.57
C GLU A 29 -10.63 -7.86 4.15
N TRP A 30 -10.08 -6.95 3.32
CA TRP A 30 -9.10 -5.98 3.78
C TRP A 30 -9.70 -5.03 4.80
N ASN A 31 -8.91 -4.77 5.83
CA ASN A 31 -9.18 -3.84 6.90
C ASN A 31 -7.85 -3.26 7.39
N LEU A 32 -7.90 -2.30 8.31
CA LEU A 32 -6.72 -1.63 8.86
C LEU A 32 -5.65 -2.58 9.43
N ASP A 33 -6.05 -3.74 9.94
CA ASP A 33 -5.13 -4.70 10.57
C ASP A 33 -4.68 -5.79 9.57
N THR A 34 -5.05 -5.66 8.28
CA THR A 34 -4.55 -6.54 7.22
C THR A 34 -3.05 -6.31 7.03
N MET A 35 -2.30 -7.40 7.11
CA MET A 35 -0.85 -7.39 6.92
C MET A 35 -0.51 -7.43 5.44
N GLY A 36 0.43 -6.58 5.04
CA GLY A 36 1.07 -6.60 3.74
C GLY A 36 2.58 -6.53 3.86
N VAL A 37 3.25 -6.46 2.73
CA VAL A 37 4.72 -6.44 2.65
C VAL A 37 5.16 -5.61 1.45
N PHE A 38 6.21 -4.81 1.62
CA PHE A 38 6.85 -4.11 0.52
C PHE A 38 7.85 -5.02 -0.18
N SER A 39 7.91 -4.96 -1.51
CA SER A 39 8.95 -5.62 -2.29
C SER A 39 10.30 -4.89 -2.19
N LEU A 40 11.34 -5.51 -2.73
CA LEU A 40 12.55 -4.78 -3.10
C LEU A 40 12.30 -3.99 -4.39
N ASP A 41 13.22 -3.07 -4.72
CA ASP A 41 13.13 -2.31 -5.96
C ASP A 41 13.50 -3.20 -7.15
N SER A 42 12.56 -3.40 -8.07
CA SER A 42 12.77 -4.19 -9.28
C SER A 42 13.92 -3.66 -10.17
N TYR A 43 14.25 -2.36 -10.09
CA TYR A 43 15.36 -1.77 -10.85
C TYR A 43 16.73 -2.32 -10.44
N ASP A 44 16.86 -2.86 -9.23
CA ASP A 44 18.09 -3.47 -8.74
C ASP A 44 18.32 -4.90 -9.28
N PHE A 45 17.38 -5.43 -10.07
CA PHE A 45 17.38 -6.82 -10.54
C PHE A 45 17.30 -6.91 -12.07
N PRO A 46 17.72 -8.03 -12.68
CA PRO A 46 17.55 -8.27 -14.11
C PRO A 46 16.06 -8.22 -14.53
N PRO A 47 15.73 -7.79 -15.78
CA PRO A 47 14.34 -7.59 -16.22
C PRO A 47 13.38 -8.79 -16.06
N ASP A 48 13.92 -10.02 -16.03
CA ASP A 48 13.14 -11.26 -15.90
C ASP A 48 13.30 -11.93 -14.51
N SER A 49 14.00 -11.28 -13.57
CA SER A 49 14.16 -11.80 -12.21
C SER A 49 12.88 -11.60 -11.40
N LYS A 50 12.63 -12.52 -10.47
CA LYS A 50 11.57 -12.43 -9.46
C LYS A 50 12.14 -12.30 -8.05
N ASP A 51 13.45 -12.15 -7.91
CA ASP A 51 14.14 -12.17 -6.61
C ASP A 51 13.80 -10.94 -5.75
N TYR A 52 13.22 -9.90 -6.36
CA TYR A 52 12.71 -8.72 -5.67
C TYR A 52 11.34 -8.96 -5.01
N LEU A 53 10.61 -9.99 -5.46
CA LEU A 53 9.27 -10.26 -4.98
C LEU A 53 9.28 -10.85 -3.56
N PRO A 54 8.32 -10.45 -2.71
CA PRO A 54 8.06 -11.12 -1.45
C PRO A 54 7.70 -12.60 -1.66
N GLU A 55 8.09 -13.46 -0.72
CA GLU A 55 7.78 -14.89 -0.80
C GLU A 55 6.26 -15.16 -0.78
N GLU A 56 5.49 -14.25 -0.19
CA GLU A 56 4.04 -14.30 -0.10
C GLU A 56 3.37 -14.22 -1.48
N VAL A 57 4.01 -13.60 -2.46
CA VAL A 57 3.53 -13.55 -3.85
C VAL A 57 3.49 -14.97 -4.44
N GLU A 58 4.59 -15.72 -4.32
CA GLU A 58 4.66 -17.09 -4.86
C GLU A 58 3.86 -18.08 -4.00
N LYS A 59 3.89 -17.95 -2.68
CA LYS A 59 3.29 -18.91 -1.74
C LYS A 59 1.78 -18.75 -1.60
N TYR A 60 1.29 -17.51 -1.58
CA TYR A 60 -0.10 -17.19 -1.21
C TYR A 60 -0.83 -16.37 -2.29
N GLY A 61 -0.15 -16.07 -3.41
CA GLY A 61 -0.76 -15.29 -4.49
C GLY A 61 -1.06 -13.86 -4.09
N TRP A 62 -0.25 -13.27 -3.21
CA TRP A 62 -0.37 -11.85 -2.87
C TRP A 62 -0.21 -10.99 -4.12
N ILE A 63 -0.99 -9.92 -4.18
CA ILE A 63 -1.10 -9.05 -5.36
C ILE A 63 -0.43 -7.72 -5.06
N GLU A 64 0.17 -7.13 -6.10
CA GLU A 64 0.70 -5.78 -6.09
C GLU A 64 -0.45 -4.76 -6.04
N ILE A 65 -0.31 -3.72 -5.22
CA ILE A 65 -1.40 -2.77 -4.93
C ILE A 65 -1.01 -1.35 -5.35
N LEU A 66 -0.15 -0.72 -4.57
CA LEU A 66 0.30 0.66 -4.67
C LEU A 66 1.73 0.72 -4.20
N ASP A 67 2.54 1.59 -4.79
CA ASP A 67 3.85 1.90 -4.26
C ASP A 67 3.76 2.85 -3.06
N GLY A 68 4.82 2.89 -2.26
CA GLY A 68 4.85 3.74 -1.06
C GLY A 68 4.69 5.23 -1.33
N VAL A 69 5.13 5.73 -2.49
CA VAL A 69 4.99 7.14 -2.88
C VAL A 69 3.52 7.45 -3.15
N SER A 70 2.83 6.61 -3.92
CA SER A 70 1.38 6.72 -4.12
C SER A 70 0.60 6.68 -2.81
N ILE A 71 1.05 5.88 -1.83
CA ILE A 71 0.47 5.84 -0.48
C ILE A 71 0.70 7.15 0.29
N GLU A 72 1.89 7.73 0.19
CA GLU A 72 2.19 9.02 0.81
C GLU A 72 1.34 10.15 0.20
N ASP A 73 1.29 10.23 -1.13
CA ASP A 73 0.51 11.22 -1.87
C ASP A 73 -0.98 11.16 -1.51
N LEU A 74 -1.56 9.95 -1.36
CA LEU A 74 -2.98 9.82 -1.00
C LEU A 74 -3.27 10.32 0.41
N VAL A 75 -2.33 10.11 1.35
CA VAL A 75 -2.47 10.58 2.73
C VAL A 75 -2.31 12.10 2.78
N GLU A 76 -1.37 12.67 2.03
CA GLU A 76 -1.21 14.13 1.90
C GLU A 76 -2.46 14.77 1.29
N TYR A 77 -3.01 14.18 0.21
CA TYR A 77 -4.23 14.67 -0.43
C TYR A 77 -5.42 14.70 0.54
N ALA A 78 -5.60 13.65 1.35
CA ALA A 78 -6.64 13.62 2.38
C ALA A 78 -6.42 14.69 3.46
N LYS A 79 -5.17 14.87 3.93
CA LYS A 79 -4.81 15.89 4.94
C LYS A 79 -5.00 17.33 4.43
N ASN A 80 -4.86 17.55 3.12
CA ASN A 80 -5.08 18.86 2.52
C ASN A 80 -6.56 19.26 2.47
N GLN A 81 -7.48 18.28 2.44
CA GLN A 81 -8.93 18.50 2.48
C GLN A 81 -9.49 18.46 3.90
N LEU A 82 -8.94 17.60 4.74
CA LEU A 82 -9.34 17.38 6.13
C LEU A 82 -8.16 17.70 7.03
N GLU A 83 -8.28 18.71 7.89
CA GLU A 83 -7.18 19.15 8.77
C GLU A 83 -6.54 18.01 9.61
N ASN A 84 -7.35 17.03 10.03
CA ASN A 84 -6.88 15.86 10.77
C ASN A 84 -7.76 14.63 10.43
N PRO A 85 -7.50 13.93 9.31
CA PRO A 85 -8.32 12.81 8.87
C PRO A 85 -8.19 11.64 9.85
N SER A 86 -9.30 10.95 10.12
CA SER A 86 -9.25 9.70 10.88
C SER A 86 -8.56 8.59 10.08
N ILE A 87 -8.04 7.58 10.78
CA ILE A 87 -7.43 6.44 10.11
C ILE A 87 -8.41 5.68 9.20
N ASP A 88 -9.71 5.68 9.55
CA ASP A 88 -10.78 5.11 8.71
C ASP A 88 -11.01 5.95 7.44
N GLN A 89 -10.89 7.28 7.52
CA GLN A 89 -10.96 8.14 6.33
C GLN A 89 -9.77 7.90 5.40
N LEU A 90 -8.55 7.74 5.94
CA LEU A 90 -7.38 7.38 5.16
C LEU A 90 -7.52 5.99 4.52
N PHE A 91 -8.09 5.03 5.26
CA PHE A 91 -8.39 3.70 4.70
C PHE A 91 -9.40 3.77 3.56
N ASN A 92 -10.44 4.57 3.69
CA ASN A 92 -11.40 4.79 2.60
C ASN A 92 -10.73 5.41 1.37
N SER A 93 -9.83 6.38 1.55
CA SER A 93 -9.02 6.94 0.45
C SER A 93 -8.13 5.88 -0.20
N PHE A 94 -7.47 5.03 0.60
CA PHE A 94 -6.64 3.93 0.10
C PHE A 94 -7.44 2.95 -0.77
N ILE A 95 -8.61 2.50 -0.27
CA ILE A 95 -9.49 1.60 -1.00
C ILE A 95 -10.08 2.27 -2.24
N PHE A 96 -10.40 3.57 -2.17
CA PHE A 96 -10.89 4.33 -3.31
C PHE A 96 -9.82 4.45 -4.40
N TYR A 97 -8.59 4.81 -4.03
CA TYR A 97 -7.48 4.92 -4.97
C TYR A 97 -7.21 3.58 -5.66
N TYR A 98 -7.08 2.49 -4.89
CA TYR A 98 -6.89 1.16 -5.47
C TYR A 98 -7.98 0.78 -6.49
N LYS A 99 -9.23 1.18 -6.25
CA LYS A 99 -10.37 0.84 -7.12
C LYS A 99 -10.50 1.74 -8.35
N ASN A 100 -10.08 3.01 -8.25
CA ASN A 100 -10.40 4.04 -9.24
C ASN A 100 -9.17 4.68 -9.88
N ASP A 101 -7.96 4.37 -9.40
CA ASP A 101 -6.71 5.02 -9.80
C ASP A 101 -6.82 6.55 -9.72
N ALA A 102 -7.40 7.03 -8.61
CA ALA A 102 -7.75 8.42 -8.40
C ALA A 102 -7.82 8.77 -6.90
N PHE A 103 -7.57 10.03 -6.57
CA PHE A 103 -7.72 10.52 -5.20
C PHE A 103 -9.19 10.73 -4.82
N LEU A 104 -9.53 10.45 -3.56
CA LEU A 104 -10.86 10.65 -3.00
C LEU A 104 -11.06 12.10 -2.55
N ASP A 105 -12.14 12.72 -3.03
CA ASP A 105 -12.60 14.02 -2.54
C ASP A 105 -13.55 13.86 -1.33
N PHE A 106 -13.41 14.73 -0.33
CA PHE A 106 -14.15 14.71 0.94
C PHE A 106 -15.24 15.79 1.05
#